data_AF-A0A836VIE7-F1
#
_entry.id   AF-A0A836VIE7-F1
#
_cell.length_a   1.000
_cell.length_b   1.000
_cell.length_c   1.000
_cell.angle_alpha   90.00
_cell.angle_beta   90.00
_cell.angle_gamma   90.00
#
_symmetry.space_group_name_H-M   'P 1'
#
loop_
_entity.id
_entity.type
_entity.pdbx_description
1 polymer ?
#
loop_
_entity_poly.entity_id
_entity_poly.type
_entity_poly.pdbx_seq_one_letter_code
_entity_poly.pdbx_strand_id
1 'polypeptide(L)'
;MRIHGKVLDSSSPGRVLSGVSVSNGEHVVATDARGGYELDLEPGGHSFVWVTVPAGMRPVSEFFLRAGDAAAVDEVDFELMPAPERAASS
;
A
#
# COMPACT_ATOMS: atom_id res chain seq x y z
N MET A 1 12.14 11.36 5.71
CA MET A 1 10.88 12.13 5.62
C MET A 1 9.71 11.25 6.00
N ARG A 2 8.52 11.80 6.21
CA ARG A 2 7.29 11.03 6.44
C ARG A 2 6.47 11.06 5.15
N ILE A 3 6.00 9.90 4.70
CA ILE A 3 4.96 9.79 3.68
C ILE A 3 3.66 9.28 4.32
N HIS A 4 2.57 9.47 3.61
CA HIS A 4 1.25 9.01 4.02
C HIS A 4 0.46 8.53 2.80
N GLY A 5 -0.67 7.89 3.04
CA GLY A 5 -1.57 7.50 1.96
C GLY A 5 -2.66 6.57 2.45
N LYS A 6 -3.39 6.00 1.49
CA LYS A 6 -4.48 5.06 1.73
C LYS A 6 -4.32 3.80 0.91
N VAL A 7 -4.85 2.71 1.45
CA VAL A 7 -5.10 1.49 0.67
C VAL A 7 -6.58 1.43 0.33
N LEU A 8 -6.88 1.48 -0.96
CA LEU A 8 -8.24 1.57 -1.51
C LEU A 8 -8.66 0.25 -2.11
N ASP A 9 -9.96 -0.05 -2.00
CA ASP A 9 -10.60 -1.13 -2.75
C ASP A 9 -11.29 -0.54 -3.99
N SER A 10 -10.75 -0.80 -5.17
CA SER A 10 -11.22 -0.22 -6.42
C SER A 10 -12.57 -0.79 -6.90
N SER A 11 -13.14 -1.79 -6.22
CA SER A 11 -14.47 -2.32 -6.55
C SER A 11 -15.60 -1.31 -6.28
N SER A 12 -15.35 -0.29 -5.46
CA SER A 12 -16.35 0.74 -5.14
C SER A 12 -15.66 2.06 -4.77
N PRO A 13 -16.09 3.21 -5.32
CA PRO A 13 -15.52 4.51 -4.99
C PRO A 13 -15.52 4.78 -3.48
N GLY A 14 -14.37 5.19 -2.94
CA GLY A 14 -14.22 5.54 -1.53
C GLY A 14 -14.20 4.35 -0.56
N ARG A 15 -14.21 3.10 -1.06
CA ARG A 15 -14.01 1.93 -0.21
C ARG A 15 -12.54 1.80 0.15
N VAL A 16 -12.27 1.66 1.45
CA VAL A 16 -10.91 1.60 2.01
C VAL A 16 -10.62 0.24 2.62
N LEU A 17 -9.35 -0.14 2.68
CA LEU A 17 -8.89 -1.40 3.26
C LEU A 17 -8.10 -1.14 4.54
N SER A 18 -8.63 -1.62 5.66
CA SER A 18 -7.98 -1.57 6.98
C SER A 18 -7.15 -2.82 7.26
N GLY A 19 -6.11 -2.69 8.09
CA GLY A 19 -5.24 -3.80 8.49
C GLY A 19 -4.30 -4.32 7.39
N VAL A 20 -4.16 -3.59 6.27
CA VAL A 20 -3.23 -3.96 5.19
C VAL A 20 -1.85 -3.43 5.52
N SER A 21 -0.83 -4.26 5.39
CA SER A 21 0.55 -3.86 5.69
C SER A 21 1.16 -3.04 4.54
N VAL A 22 1.82 -1.95 4.88
CA VAL A 22 2.66 -1.13 4.00
C VAL A 22 4.07 -1.07 4.58
N SER A 23 5.09 -1.17 3.73
CA SER A 23 6.49 -1.24 4.17
C SER A 23 7.43 -0.49 3.24
N ASN A 24 8.54 -0.02 3.81
CA ASN A 24 9.69 0.56 3.10
C ASN A 24 10.91 -0.40 3.05
N GLY A 25 10.73 -1.63 3.55
CA GLY A 25 11.78 -2.65 3.69
C GLY A 25 12.52 -2.69 5.02
N GLU A 26 12.25 -1.74 5.90
CA GLU A 26 12.80 -1.69 7.25
C GLU A 26 11.69 -1.64 8.31
N HIS A 27 10.66 -0.83 8.04
CA HIS A 27 9.48 -0.67 8.86
C HIS A 27 8.24 -1.22 8.16
N VAL A 28 7.30 -1.73 8.95
CA VAL A 28 5.99 -2.20 8.49
C VAL A 28 4.92 -1.54 9.34
N VAL A 29 3.93 -0.93 8.70
CA VAL A 29 2.75 -0.34 9.35
C VAL A 29 1.48 -0.95 8.76
N ALA A 30 0.43 -1.08 9.55
CA ALA A 30 -0.87 -1.53 9.08
C ALA A 30 -1.79 -0.32 8.88
N THR A 31 -2.62 -0.35 7.83
CA THR A 31 -3.63 0.69 7.62
C THR A 31 -4.65 0.73 8.76
N ASP A 32 -5.09 1.93 9.11
CA ASP A 32 -6.08 2.16 10.16
C ASP A 32 -7.52 1.82 9.71
N ALA A 33 -8.50 2.07 10.58
CA ALA A 33 -9.92 1.84 10.28
C ALA A 33 -10.47 2.68 9.11
N ARG A 34 -9.76 3.73 8.70
CA ARG A 34 -10.05 4.59 7.54
C ARG A 34 -9.16 4.24 6.33
N GLY A 35 -8.40 3.15 6.42
CA GLY A 35 -7.46 2.67 5.40
C GLY A 35 -6.21 3.52 5.24
N GLY A 36 -5.97 4.47 6.14
CA GLY A 36 -4.83 5.38 6.10
C GLY A 36 -3.59 4.76 6.73
N TYR A 37 -2.41 5.17 6.26
CA TYR A 37 -1.13 4.84 6.87
C TYR A 37 -0.17 6.04 6.84
N GLU A 38 0.81 6.01 7.73
CA GLU A 38 1.95 6.93 7.73
C GLU A 38 3.23 6.11 7.89
N LEU A 39 4.27 6.44 7.13
CA LEU A 39 5.51 5.67 7.10
C LEU A 39 6.72 6.58 6.93
N ASP A 40 7.77 6.35 7.71
CA ASP A 40 9.05 7.00 7.48
C ASP A 40 9.70 6.49 6.20
N LEU A 41 10.30 7.38 5.42
CA LEU A 41 10.98 7.08 4.18
C LEU A 41 12.28 7.86 4.07
N GLU A 42 13.37 7.17 3.78
CA GLU A 42 14.67 7.77 3.50
C GLU A 42 15.06 7.53 2.03
N PRO A 43 14.88 8.51 1.14
CA PRO A 43 15.30 8.38 -0.25
C PRO A 43 16.80 8.13 -0.35
N GLY A 44 17.19 7.02 -0.97
CA GLY A 44 18.59 6.58 -1.05
C GLY A 44 19.00 5.56 0.02
N GLY A 45 18.29 5.50 1.15
CA GLY A 45 18.40 4.43 2.14
C GLY A 45 17.39 3.31 1.90
N HIS A 46 16.15 3.67 1.55
CA HIS A 46 15.10 2.75 1.13
C HIS A 46 15.00 2.70 -0.39
N SER A 47 14.72 1.51 -0.94
CA SER A 47 14.56 1.32 -2.40
C SER A 47 13.12 1.53 -2.85
N PHE A 48 12.16 1.04 -2.08
CA PHE A 48 10.75 1.00 -2.43
C PHE A 48 9.87 1.25 -1.21
N VAL A 49 8.64 1.69 -1.48
CA VAL A 49 7.49 1.55 -0.58
C VAL A 49 6.53 0.57 -1.24
N TRP A 50 5.99 -0.40 -0.50
CA TRP A 50 5.07 -1.39 -1.07
C TRP A 50 3.95 -1.76 -0.11
N VAL A 51 2.85 -2.22 -0.70
CA VAL A 51 1.69 -2.76 0.01
C VAL A 51 1.70 -4.29 -0.08
N THR A 52 1.31 -4.97 1.01
CA THR A 52 0.99 -6.39 0.94
C THR A 52 -0.35 -6.58 0.24
N VAL A 53 -0.45 -7.59 -0.62
CA VAL A 53 -1.70 -7.91 -1.31
C VAL A 53 -2.44 -9.00 -0.53
N PRO A 54 -3.60 -8.72 0.10
CA PRO A 54 -4.36 -9.73 0.83
C PRO A 54 -4.83 -10.87 -0.09
N ALA A 55 -5.11 -12.03 0.51
CA ALA A 55 -5.70 -13.15 -0.22
C ALA A 55 -7.00 -12.73 -0.91
N GLY A 56 -7.21 -13.19 -2.14
CA GLY A 56 -8.37 -12.81 -2.93
C GLY A 56 -8.34 -11.37 -3.47
N MET A 57 -7.20 -10.68 -3.42
CA MET A 57 -6.98 -9.36 -4.03
C MET A 57 -5.84 -9.39 -5.05
N ARG A 58 -5.78 -8.36 -5.89
CA ARG A 58 -4.64 -8.03 -6.75
C ARG A 58 -4.47 -6.52 -6.82
N PRO A 59 -3.26 -6.00 -7.08
CA PRO A 59 -3.09 -4.58 -7.28
C PRO A 59 -3.73 -4.14 -8.61
N VAL A 60 -4.25 -2.91 -8.64
CA VAL A 60 -4.75 -2.28 -9.87
C VAL A 60 -3.58 -1.88 -10.78
N SER A 61 -2.51 -1.35 -10.17
CA SER A 61 -1.24 -1.00 -10.79
C SER A 61 -0.09 -1.81 -10.16
N GLU A 62 1.10 -1.22 -10.03
CA GLU A 62 2.19 -1.82 -9.27
C GLU A 62 1.84 -1.83 -7.77
N PHE A 63 2.22 -2.90 -7.07
CA PHE A 63 2.05 -2.98 -5.60
C PHE A 63 3.16 -2.23 -4.84
N PHE A 64 4.02 -1.51 -5.56
CA PHE A 64 5.13 -0.75 -5.01
C PHE A 64 5.37 0.54 -5.79
N LEU A 65 6.05 1.48 -5.14
CA LEU A 65 6.59 2.70 -5.73
C LEU A 65 8.06 2.84 -5.32
N ARG A 66 8.92 3.42 -6.17
CA ARG A 66 10.31 3.68 -5.80
C ARG A 66 10.35 4.75 -4.71
N ALA A 67 11.27 4.63 -3.76
CA ALA A 67 11.37 5.58 -2.66
C ALA A 67 11.58 7.03 -3.12
N GLY A 68 12.34 7.25 -4.19
CA GLY A 68 12.52 8.58 -4.78
C GLY A 68 11.22 9.17 -5.34
N ASP A 69 10.40 8.35 -6.00
CA ASP A 69 9.11 8.78 -6.56
C ASP A 69 8.09 9.04 -5.45
N ALA A 70 8.03 8.16 -4.44
CA ALA A 70 7.20 8.32 -3.26
C ALA A 70 7.53 9.61 -2.49
N ALA A 71 8.82 9.93 -2.35
CA ALA A 71 9.27 11.15 -1.70
C ALA A 71 8.93 12.43 -2.48
N ALA A 72 8.76 12.35 -3.80
CA ALA A 72 8.41 13.50 -4.63
C ALA A 72 6.92 13.90 -4.50
N VAL A 73 6.06 12.96 -4.14
CA VAL A 73 4.61 13.17 -4.06
C VAL A 73 4.04 13.22 -2.65
N ASP A 74 4.76 12.67 -1.65
CA ASP A 74 4.42 12.55 -0.22
C ASP A 74 3.11 11.81 0.15
N GLU A 75 2.11 11.82 -0.73
CA GLU A 75 0.88 11.04 -0.70
C GLU A 75 1.00 9.85 -1.67
N VAL A 76 0.99 8.64 -1.13
CA VAL A 76 1.19 7.39 -1.87
C VAL A 76 0.02 6.45 -1.62
N ASP A 77 -0.95 6.47 -2.52
CA ASP A 77 -2.08 5.54 -2.46
C ASP A 77 -1.77 4.22 -3.17
N PHE A 78 -2.29 3.13 -2.60
CA PHE A 78 -2.30 1.83 -3.25
C PHE A 78 -3.73 1.40 -3.53
N GLU A 79 -4.02 1.06 -4.78
CA GLU A 79 -5.31 0.51 -5.16
C GLU A 79 -5.21 -1.00 -5.33
N LEU A 80 -6.07 -1.72 -4.61
CA LEU A 80 -6.28 -3.16 -4.76
C LEU A 80 -7.69 -3.41 -5.29
N MET A 81 -7.86 -4.51 -6.01
CA MET A 81 -9.17 -4.95 -6.46
C MET A 81 -9.40 -6.43 -6.19
N PRO A 82 -10.66 -6.85 -5.99
CA PRO A 82 -11.00 -8.25 -5.81
C PRO A 82 -10.48 -9.11 -6.96
N ALA A 83 -9.90 -10.25 -6.58
CA ALA A 83 -9.38 -11.30 -7.44
C ALA A 83 -9.77 -12.66 -6.82
N PRO A 84 -11.04 -13.09 -6.92
CA PRO A 84 -11.53 -14.30 -6.27
C PRO A 84 -10.72 -15.56 -6.60
N GLU A 85 -10.13 -15.63 -7.79
CA GLU A 85 -9.24 -16.70 -8.22
C GLU A 85 -7.96 -16.82 -7.38
N ARG A 86 -7.61 -15.78 -6.61
CA ARG A 86 -6.46 -15.71 -5.70
C ARG A 86 -6.83 -15.93 -4.23
N ALA A 87 -8.08 -16.29 -3.93
CA ALA A 87 -8.51 -16.55 -2.56
C ALA A 87 -7.98 -17.89 -2.02
N ALA A 88 -7.51 -18.78 -2.90
CA ALA A 88 -7.05 -20.12 -2.57
C ALA A 88 -5.56 -20.29 -2.87
N SER A 89 -4.73 -20.18 -1.83
CA SER A 89 -3.45 -20.86 -1.70
C SER A 89 -3.23 -21.13 -0.22
N SER A 90 -3.68 -22.30 0.24
CA SER A 90 -3.29 -22.89 1.53
C SER A 90 -2.32 -24.02 1.28
#